data_AF-A3V683-F1
#
_entry.id   AF-A3V683-F1
#
_cell.length_a   1.000
_cell.length_b   1.000
_cell.length_c   1.000
_cell.angle_alpha   90.00
_cell.angle_beta   90.00
_cell.angle_gamma   90.00
#
_symmetry.space_group_name_H-M   'P 1'
#
loop_
_entity.id
_entity.type
_entity.pdbx_description
1 polymer ?
#
loop_
_entity_poly.entity_id
_entity_poly.type
_entity_poly.pdbx_seq_one_letter_code
_entity_poly.pdbx_strand_id
1 'polypeptide(L)'
;MKYSLIKNLLIELMLVSLLYIAAFALTFGLLMPAQRMVLPEFANYASILFLPHGVRVLTAWLFGLRAVLLLAPGGLLTHGFLHGTAGFSIDYFFAALFGIICATSTFWLFATMRMDFHRERAKTISWREILLAGSFASVINVAGTSYFYGSDIQSSSAYFIGDLGGLLACMVILMFGFRWIRRARP
;
A
#
# COMPACT_ATOMS: atom_id res chain seq x y z
N MET A 1 -22.39 23.26 2.93
CA MET A 1 -20.97 22.96 3.23
C MET A 1 -20.74 21.53 3.74
N LYS A 2 -21.37 21.09 4.85
CA LYS A 2 -21.20 19.71 5.41
C LYS A 2 -21.57 18.56 4.45
N TYR A 3 -22.64 18.72 3.66
CA TYR A 3 -23.07 17.70 2.68
C TYR A 3 -22.01 17.42 1.60
N SER A 4 -21.31 18.47 1.12
CA SER A 4 -20.24 18.34 0.12
C SER A 4 -19.03 17.59 0.70
N LEU A 5 -18.67 17.86 1.95
CA LEU A 5 -17.57 17.17 2.65
C LEU A 5 -17.83 15.67 2.83
N ILE A 6 -19.03 15.30 3.28
CA ILE A 6 -19.41 13.89 3.46
C ILE A 6 -19.42 13.17 2.12
N LYS A 7 -19.98 13.79 1.07
CA LYS A 7 -19.99 13.23 -0.28
C LYS A 7 -18.57 12.98 -0.80
N ASN A 8 -17.67 13.94 -0.63
CA ASN A 8 -16.27 13.79 -1.05
C ASN A 8 -15.57 12.67 -0.28
N LEU A 9 -15.76 12.59 1.03
CA LEU A 9 -15.21 11.51 1.84
C LEU A 9 -15.70 10.12 1.37
N LEU A 10 -16.99 9.97 1.08
CA LEU A 10 -17.55 8.71 0.59
C LEU A 10 -16.96 8.32 -0.77
N ILE A 11 -16.81 9.28 -1.68
CA ILE A 11 -16.19 9.05 -2.99
C ILE A 11 -14.73 8.62 -2.82
N GLU A 12 -13.94 9.34 -2.03
CA GLU A 12 -12.55 9.01 -1.74
C GLU A 12 -12.42 7.62 -1.11
N LEU A 13 -13.29 7.29 -0.16
CA LEU A 13 -13.31 6.00 0.54
C LEU A 13 -13.59 4.86 -0.45
N MET A 14 -14.61 5.00 -1.29
CA MET A 14 -14.94 4.01 -2.31
C MET A 14 -13.80 3.85 -3.32
N LEU A 15 -13.25 4.95 -3.82
CA LEU A 15 -12.18 4.92 -4.83
C LEU A 15 -10.91 4.28 -4.29
N VAL A 16 -10.46 4.69 -3.10
CA VAL A 16 -9.24 4.13 -2.48
C VAL A 16 -9.44 2.66 -2.15
N SER A 17 -10.57 2.29 -1.56
CA SER A 17 -10.87 0.89 -1.24
C SER A 17 -10.93 0.02 -2.51
N LEU A 18 -11.57 0.50 -3.58
CA LEU A 18 -11.65 -0.22 -4.85
C LEU A 18 -10.27 -0.35 -5.51
N LEU A 19 -9.45 0.71 -5.52
CA LEU A 19 -8.08 0.67 -6.03
C LEU A 19 -7.23 -0.32 -5.25
N TYR A 20 -7.36 -0.36 -3.93
CA TYR A 20 -6.67 -1.32 -3.09
C TYR A 20 -7.09 -2.76 -3.40
N ILE A 21 -8.40 -3.02 -3.51
CA ILE A 21 -8.94 -4.33 -3.89
C ILE A 21 -8.47 -4.74 -5.28
N ALA A 22 -8.45 -3.83 -6.25
CA ALA A 22 -7.99 -4.09 -7.60
C ALA A 22 -6.48 -4.42 -7.64
N ALA A 23 -5.66 -3.66 -6.90
CA ALA A 23 -4.23 -3.93 -6.76
C ALA A 23 -3.97 -5.31 -6.11
N PHE A 24 -4.76 -5.66 -5.10
CA PHE A 24 -4.72 -6.97 -4.46
C PHE A 24 -5.11 -8.08 -5.44
N ALA A 25 -6.25 -7.95 -6.12
CA ALA A 25 -6.74 -8.92 -7.09
C ALA A 25 -5.76 -9.12 -8.25
N LEU A 26 -5.14 -8.06 -8.76
CA LEU A 26 -4.10 -8.14 -9.78
C LEU A 26 -2.85 -8.87 -9.27
N THR A 27 -2.44 -8.58 -8.03
CA THR A 27 -1.28 -9.22 -7.41
C THR A 27 -1.48 -10.72 -7.26
N PHE A 28 -2.57 -11.16 -6.63
CA PHE A 28 -2.80 -12.57 -6.35
C PHE A 28 -3.41 -13.34 -7.54
N GLY A 29 -4.18 -12.68 -8.40
CA GLY A 29 -4.84 -13.30 -9.54
C GLY A 29 -3.99 -13.36 -10.80
N LEU A 30 -2.98 -12.50 -10.96
CA LEU A 30 -2.13 -12.46 -12.15
C LEU A 30 -0.63 -12.50 -11.82
N LEU A 31 -0.14 -11.57 -11.01
CA LEU A 31 1.30 -11.40 -10.81
C LEU A 31 1.93 -12.58 -10.08
N MET A 32 1.29 -13.06 -9.02
CA MET A 32 1.79 -14.21 -8.24
C MET A 32 1.72 -15.52 -9.04
N PRO A 33 0.63 -15.85 -9.76
CA PRO A 33 0.62 -16.99 -10.69
C PRO A 33 1.70 -16.91 -11.76
N ALA A 34 1.89 -15.74 -12.40
CA ALA A 34 2.94 -15.55 -13.40
C ALA A 34 4.34 -15.71 -12.79
N GLN A 35 4.57 -15.15 -11.61
CA GLN A 35 5.82 -15.31 -10.88
C GLN A 35 6.11 -16.78 -10.54
N ARG A 36 5.11 -17.57 -10.15
CA ARG A 36 5.29 -19.01 -9.88
C ARG A 36 5.81 -19.79 -11.08
N MET A 37 5.48 -19.36 -12.31
CA MET A 37 5.95 -20.02 -13.53
C MET A 37 7.43 -19.78 -13.82
N VAL A 38 7.97 -18.64 -13.37
CA VAL A 38 9.35 -18.21 -13.72
C VAL A 38 10.31 -18.28 -12.53
N LEU A 39 9.80 -18.05 -11.32
CA LEU A 39 10.53 -17.99 -10.05
C LEU A 39 9.75 -18.72 -8.93
N PRO A 40 9.56 -20.05 -9.07
CA PRO A 40 8.74 -20.83 -8.14
C PRO A 40 9.24 -20.78 -6.70
N GLU A 41 10.56 -20.76 -6.49
CA GLU A 41 11.14 -20.75 -5.15
C GLU A 41 10.78 -19.50 -4.35
N PHE A 42 10.77 -18.33 -5.00
CA PHE A 42 10.40 -17.07 -4.33
C PHE A 42 8.89 -16.96 -4.12
N ALA A 43 8.10 -17.55 -5.01
CA ALA A 43 6.64 -17.40 -5.03
C ALA A 43 5.90 -18.11 -3.89
N ASN A 44 6.61 -18.92 -3.09
CA ASN A 44 6.08 -19.48 -1.85
C ASN A 44 6.10 -18.49 -0.68
N TYR A 45 6.90 -17.43 -0.75
CA TYR A 45 7.07 -16.47 0.33
C TYR A 45 6.19 -15.24 0.13
N ALA A 46 6.35 -14.55 -1.01
CA ALA A 46 5.62 -13.32 -1.31
C ALA A 46 5.57 -13.05 -2.81
N SER A 47 4.72 -12.11 -3.22
CA SER A 47 4.80 -11.51 -4.56
C SER A 47 5.92 -10.47 -4.60
N ILE A 48 6.80 -10.54 -5.59
CA ILE A 48 7.85 -9.53 -5.87
C ILE A 48 7.22 -8.18 -6.21
N LEU A 49 6.00 -8.19 -6.77
CA LEU A 49 5.25 -6.99 -7.13
C LEU A 49 3.99 -6.91 -6.28
N PHE A 50 4.15 -6.67 -4.98
CA PHE A 50 3.02 -6.48 -4.06
C PHE A 50 2.41 -5.08 -4.21
N LEU A 51 1.60 -4.90 -5.26
CA LEU A 51 0.98 -3.62 -5.60
C LEU A 51 0.16 -2.94 -4.47
N PRO A 52 -0.49 -3.68 -3.54
CA PRO A 52 -1.21 -3.04 -2.44
C PRO A 52 -0.34 -2.10 -1.61
N HIS A 53 0.96 -2.38 -1.46
CA HIS A 53 1.88 -1.47 -0.75
C HIS A 53 2.01 -0.12 -1.45
N GLY A 54 2.15 -0.13 -2.78
CA GLY A 54 2.17 1.10 -3.57
C GLY A 54 0.92 1.94 -3.35
N VAL A 55 -0.26 1.30 -3.30
CA VAL A 55 -1.53 1.98 -2.97
C VAL A 55 -1.48 2.59 -1.58
N ARG A 56 -1.05 1.85 -0.54
CA ARG A 56 -0.94 2.37 0.84
C ARG A 56 -0.08 3.63 0.91
N VAL A 57 1.10 3.59 0.29
CA VAL A 57 2.07 4.69 0.30
C VAL A 57 1.53 5.91 -0.44
N LEU A 58 0.99 5.73 -1.64
CA LEU A 58 0.47 6.83 -2.45
C LEU A 58 -0.80 7.44 -1.85
N THR A 59 -1.66 6.63 -1.22
CA THR A 59 -2.83 7.13 -0.49
C THR A 59 -2.40 7.92 0.74
N ALA A 60 -1.47 7.42 1.56
CA ALA A 60 -0.93 8.15 2.71
C ALA A 60 -0.28 9.48 2.28
N TRP A 61 0.45 9.46 1.17
CA TRP A 61 1.04 10.65 0.58
C TRP A 61 0.00 11.72 0.18
N LEU A 62 -1.10 11.29 -0.47
CA LEU A 62 -2.16 12.18 -0.96
C LEU A 62 -3.11 12.68 0.14
N PHE A 63 -3.45 11.83 1.10
CA PHE A 63 -4.54 12.06 2.06
C PHE A 63 -4.07 12.18 3.52
N GLY A 64 -2.78 12.00 3.79
CA GLY A 64 -2.21 12.06 5.15
C GLY A 64 -2.88 11.07 6.09
N LEU A 65 -3.21 11.51 7.31
CA LEU A 65 -3.85 10.68 8.34
C LEU A 65 -5.18 10.05 7.90
N ARG A 66 -5.90 10.68 6.95
CA ARG A 66 -7.17 10.17 6.45
C ARG A 66 -6.99 8.85 5.70
N ALA A 67 -5.79 8.55 5.20
CA ALA A 67 -5.50 7.32 4.46
C ALA A 67 -5.86 6.05 5.24
N VAL A 68 -5.69 6.03 6.56
CA VAL A 68 -6.07 4.88 7.41
C VAL A 68 -7.55 4.55 7.24
N LEU A 69 -8.42 5.56 7.34
CA LEU A 69 -9.87 5.39 7.17
C LEU A 69 -10.22 4.99 5.73
N LEU A 70 -9.55 5.56 4.73
CA LEU A 70 -9.84 5.30 3.32
C LEU A 70 -9.40 3.89 2.88
N LEU A 71 -8.30 3.38 3.46
CA LEU A 71 -7.74 2.05 3.16
C LEU A 71 -8.43 0.94 3.94
N ALA A 72 -8.95 1.22 5.14
CA ALA A 72 -9.46 0.19 6.05
C ALA A 72 -10.49 -0.77 5.42
N PRO A 73 -11.53 -0.32 4.67
CA PRO A 73 -12.50 -1.24 4.10
C PRO A 73 -11.86 -2.20 3.09
N GLY A 74 -11.11 -1.67 2.11
CA GLY A 74 -10.42 -2.51 1.12
C GLY A 74 -9.36 -3.42 1.74
N GLY A 75 -8.59 -2.91 2.71
CA GLY A 75 -7.57 -3.65 3.44
C GLY A 75 -8.14 -4.82 4.24
N LEU A 76 -9.19 -4.58 5.04
CA LEU A 76 -9.81 -5.61 5.86
C LEU A 76 -10.58 -6.64 5.01
N LEU A 77 -11.27 -6.21 3.95
CA LEU A 77 -11.98 -7.13 3.05
C LEU A 77 -11.03 -8.09 2.34
N THR A 78 -9.93 -7.59 1.79
CA THR A 78 -8.93 -8.44 1.12
C THR A 78 -8.17 -9.35 2.09
N HIS A 79 -7.90 -8.87 3.30
CA HIS A 79 -7.33 -9.68 4.38
C HIS A 79 -8.28 -10.82 4.79
N GLY A 80 -9.55 -10.51 5.01
CA GLY A 80 -10.58 -11.52 5.30
C GLY A 80 -10.76 -12.52 4.16
N PHE A 81 -10.64 -12.08 2.91
CA PHE A 81 -10.64 -12.97 1.75
C PHE A 81 -9.45 -13.94 1.75
N LEU A 82 -8.24 -13.47 2.09
CA LEU A 82 -7.02 -14.27 2.07
C LEU A 82 -6.98 -15.31 3.20
N HIS A 83 -7.46 -14.95 4.38
CA HIS A 83 -7.30 -15.75 5.60
C HIS A 83 -8.61 -16.33 6.15
N GLY A 84 -9.76 -16.06 5.52
CA GLY A 84 -11.06 -16.52 5.98
C GLY A 84 -11.36 -16.08 7.42
N THR A 85 -11.98 -16.95 8.21
CA THR A 85 -12.30 -16.69 9.62
C THR A 85 -11.06 -16.54 10.50
N ALA A 86 -9.96 -17.23 10.18
CA ALA A 86 -8.69 -17.10 10.89
C ALA A 86 -8.09 -15.68 10.76
N GLY A 87 -8.45 -14.95 9.69
CA GLY A 87 -8.06 -13.56 9.48
C GLY A 87 -8.52 -12.60 10.57
N PHE A 88 -9.54 -12.97 11.35
CA PHE A 88 -10.08 -12.18 12.47
C PHE A 88 -9.63 -12.69 13.84
N SER A 89 -8.70 -13.65 13.90
CA SER A 89 -7.94 -13.90 15.13
C SER A 89 -7.14 -12.64 15.50
N ILE A 90 -6.78 -12.52 16.78
CA ILE A 90 -6.12 -11.31 17.28
C ILE A 90 -4.84 -11.00 16.51
N ASP A 91 -4.00 -12.01 16.26
CA ASP A 91 -2.72 -11.84 15.59
C ASP A 91 -2.90 -11.42 14.13
N TYR A 92 -3.75 -12.12 13.37
CA TYR A 92 -3.99 -11.80 11.97
C TYR A 92 -4.65 -10.42 11.80
N PHE A 93 -5.55 -10.06 12.71
CA PHE A 93 -6.16 -8.74 12.70
C PHE A 93 -5.13 -7.64 12.93
N PHE A 94 -4.23 -7.80 13.91
CA PHE A 94 -3.17 -6.83 14.15
C PHE A 94 -2.15 -6.78 13.01
N ALA A 95 -1.82 -7.91 12.37
CA ALA A 95 -1.00 -7.92 11.17
C ALA A 95 -1.64 -7.08 10.04
N ALA A 96 -2.96 -7.20 9.83
CA ALA A 96 -3.70 -6.38 8.87
C ALA A 96 -3.66 -4.89 9.23
N LEU A 97 -3.84 -4.56 10.53
CA LEU A 97 -3.77 -3.19 11.01
C LEU A 97 -2.40 -2.56 10.74
N PHE A 98 -1.31 -3.29 10.99
CA PHE A 98 0.04 -2.82 10.66
C PHE A 98 0.19 -2.50 9.18
N GLY A 99 -0.37 -3.35 8.30
CA GLY A 99 -0.42 -3.06 6.87
C GLY A 99 -1.22 -1.81 6.52
N ILE A 100 -2.34 -1.54 7.20
CA ILE A 100 -3.17 -0.35 6.93
C ILE A 100 -2.49 0.93 7.42
N ILE A 101 -1.82 0.90 8.58
CA ILE A 101 -1.25 2.10 9.21
C ILE A 101 0.18 2.42 8.78
N CYS A 102 0.95 1.45 8.27
CA CYS A 102 2.40 1.59 8.09
C CYS A 102 2.84 2.85 7.34
N ALA A 103 2.19 3.13 6.21
CA ALA A 103 2.50 4.28 5.37
C ALA A 103 2.13 5.59 6.07
N THR A 104 0.93 5.67 6.65
CA THR A 104 0.47 6.83 7.40
C THR A 104 1.39 7.14 8.59
N SER A 105 1.77 6.11 9.35
CA SER A 105 2.71 6.24 10.48
C SER A 105 4.06 6.78 10.01
N THR A 106 4.55 6.33 8.85
CA THR A 106 5.81 6.82 8.28
C THR A 106 5.74 8.30 7.92
N PHE A 107 4.71 8.72 7.19
CA PHE A 107 4.54 10.13 6.84
C PHE A 107 4.33 11.01 8.07
N TRP A 108 3.62 10.51 9.08
CA TRP A 108 3.48 11.20 10.37
C TRP A 108 4.82 11.35 11.09
N LEU A 109 5.66 10.31 11.15
CA LEU A 109 7.00 10.36 11.74
C LEU A 109 7.91 11.35 11.00
N PHE A 110 7.85 11.36 9.67
CA PHE A 110 8.62 12.32 8.88
C PHE A 110 8.16 13.77 9.13
N ALA A 111 6.85 14.00 9.23
CA ALA A 111 6.30 15.31 9.56
C ALA A 111 6.74 15.78 10.96
N THR A 112 6.80 14.90 11.97
CA THR A 112 7.29 15.27 13.31
C THR A 112 8.78 15.60 13.33
N MET A 113 9.57 15.00 12.43
CA MET A 113 10.97 15.34 12.20
C MET A 113 11.17 16.60 11.33
N ARG A 114 10.09 17.32 10.99
CA ARG A 114 10.09 18.50 10.08
C ARG A 114 10.55 18.17 8.65
N MET A 115 10.45 16.91 8.24
CA MET A 115 10.63 16.48 6.86
C MET A 115 9.26 16.60 6.15
N ASP A 116 9.04 17.72 5.47
CA ASP A 116 7.73 18.07 4.94
C ASP A 116 7.48 17.43 3.56
N PHE A 117 7.09 16.15 3.57
CA PHE A 117 6.76 15.38 2.36
C PHE A 117 5.29 15.49 1.94
N HIS A 118 4.52 16.40 2.55
CA HIS A 118 3.12 16.61 2.17
C HIS A 118 2.94 17.73 1.15
N ARG A 119 2.00 17.50 0.25
CA ARG A 119 1.69 18.30 -0.96
C ARG A 119 1.43 19.79 -0.70
N GLU A 120 1.07 20.17 0.53
CA GLU A 120 0.69 21.55 0.85
C GLU A 120 1.88 22.52 0.93
N ARG A 121 3.12 22.03 1.09
CA ARG A 121 4.32 22.88 1.19
C ARG A 121 5.42 22.60 0.16
N ALA A 122 5.51 21.38 -0.35
CA ALA A 122 6.53 21.01 -1.33
C ALA A 122 6.12 21.38 -2.77
N LYS A 123 6.81 22.36 -3.38
CA LYS A 123 6.61 22.77 -4.79
C LYS A 123 6.81 21.63 -5.79
N THR A 124 7.60 20.61 -5.45
CA THR A 124 7.79 19.38 -6.22
C THR A 124 8.23 18.27 -5.27
N ILE A 125 7.46 17.20 -5.15
CA ILE A 125 7.90 16.01 -4.39
C ILE A 125 8.66 15.10 -5.34
N SER A 126 9.87 14.72 -4.95
CA SER A 126 10.69 13.82 -5.75
C SER A 126 10.22 12.38 -5.56
N TRP A 127 10.20 11.59 -6.65
CA TRP A 127 9.90 10.16 -6.58
C TRP A 127 10.80 9.39 -5.60
N ARG A 128 11.98 9.96 -5.29
CA ARG A 128 12.93 9.44 -4.29
C ARG A 128 12.39 9.54 -2.87
N GLU A 129 11.67 10.61 -2.54
CA GLU A 129 11.06 10.79 -1.22
C GLU A 129 9.90 9.81 -1.01
N ILE A 130 9.09 9.58 -2.06
CA ILE A 130 8.02 8.58 -2.03
C ILE A 130 8.61 7.19 -1.84
N LEU A 131 9.72 6.87 -2.52
CA LEU A 131 10.43 5.60 -2.29
C LEU A 131 10.98 5.49 -0.89
N LEU A 132 11.62 6.55 -0.37
CA LEU A 132 12.16 6.54 0.99
C LEU A 132 11.04 6.30 2.00
N ALA A 133 9.94 7.04 1.92
CA ALA A 133 8.76 6.84 2.77
C ALA A 133 8.18 5.43 2.60
N GLY A 134 8.13 4.93 1.37
CA GLY A 134 7.68 3.57 1.09
C GLY A 134 8.55 2.48 1.70
N SER A 135 9.87 2.66 1.72
CA SER A 135 10.82 1.75 2.36
C SER A 135 10.61 1.71 3.87
N PHE A 136 10.50 2.86 4.52
CA PHE A 136 10.22 2.93 5.97
C PHE A 136 8.83 2.36 6.30
N ALA A 137 7.83 2.62 5.46
CA ALA A 137 6.51 2.01 5.60
C ALA A 137 6.58 0.49 5.49
N SER A 138 7.39 -0.04 4.58
CA SER A 138 7.60 -1.49 4.48
C SER A 138 8.27 -2.05 5.73
N VAL A 139 9.27 -1.37 6.30
CA VAL A 139 9.88 -1.80 7.58
C VAL A 139 8.82 -1.91 8.69
N ILE A 140 7.92 -0.94 8.82
CA ILE A 140 6.82 -1.00 9.81
C ILE A 140 5.87 -2.15 9.51
N ASN A 141 5.47 -2.32 8.23
CA ASN A 141 4.58 -3.40 7.79
C ASN A 141 5.20 -4.78 8.09
N VAL A 142 6.45 -5.00 7.69
CA VAL A 142 7.20 -6.25 7.90
C VAL A 142 7.40 -6.49 9.38
N ALA A 143 7.80 -5.50 10.18
CA ALA A 143 7.95 -5.69 11.63
C ALA A 143 6.65 -6.18 12.29
N GLY A 144 5.50 -5.59 11.94
CA GLY A 144 4.20 -6.01 12.45
C GLY A 144 3.80 -7.39 11.96
N THR A 145 3.81 -7.60 10.65
CA THR A 145 3.39 -8.88 10.04
C THR A 145 4.30 -10.03 10.48
N SER A 146 5.61 -9.84 10.57
CA SER A 146 6.53 -10.87 11.06
C SER A 146 6.28 -11.24 12.51
N TYR A 147 6.03 -10.24 13.37
CA TYR A 147 5.72 -10.48 14.78
C TYR A 147 4.40 -11.25 14.94
N PHE A 148 3.33 -10.79 14.30
CA PHE A 148 2.00 -11.37 14.48
C PHE A 148 1.78 -12.67 13.69
N TYR A 149 2.31 -12.81 12.47
CA TYR A 149 2.23 -14.07 11.74
C TYR A 149 3.27 -15.10 12.19
N GLY A 150 4.26 -14.72 13.00
CA GLY A 150 5.40 -15.58 13.33
C GLY A 150 6.25 -15.91 12.10
N SER A 151 6.44 -14.94 11.20
CA SER A 151 7.16 -15.16 9.93
C SER A 151 8.66 -15.32 10.15
N ASP A 152 9.29 -16.21 9.38
CA ASP A 152 10.74 -16.35 9.34
C ASP A 152 11.43 -15.18 8.59
N ILE A 153 12.76 -15.12 8.67
CA ILE A 153 13.53 -14.04 8.05
C ILE A 153 13.38 -14.07 6.52
N GLN A 154 13.21 -15.23 5.91
CA GLN A 154 13.01 -15.41 4.48
C GLN A 154 11.68 -14.78 4.03
N SER A 155 10.57 -15.11 4.68
CA SER A 155 9.25 -14.52 4.38
C SER A 155 9.24 -13.02 4.63
N SER A 156 9.82 -12.58 5.74
CA SER A 156 9.95 -11.16 6.10
C SER A 156 10.73 -10.37 5.04
N SER A 157 11.84 -10.93 4.56
CA SER A 157 12.65 -10.34 3.49
C SER A 157 11.88 -10.30 2.18
N ALA A 158 11.12 -11.36 1.88
CA ALA A 158 10.30 -11.42 0.68
C ALA A 158 9.17 -10.38 0.69
N TYR A 159 8.52 -10.16 1.84
CA TYR A 159 7.53 -9.09 2.01
C TYR A 159 8.15 -7.71 1.78
N PHE A 160 9.34 -7.44 2.32
CA PHE A 160 10.04 -6.18 2.10
C PHE A 160 10.37 -5.95 0.61
N ILE A 161 10.91 -6.96 -0.06
CA ILE A 161 11.21 -6.90 -1.50
C ILE A 161 9.92 -6.68 -2.31
N GLY A 162 8.86 -7.41 -1.95
CA GLY A 162 7.55 -7.31 -2.57
C GLY A 162 6.93 -5.92 -2.48
N ASP A 163 7.02 -5.32 -1.30
CA ASP A 163 6.56 -3.97 -1.02
C ASP A 163 7.30 -2.93 -1.89
N LEU A 164 8.64 -2.99 -1.93
CA LEU A 164 9.43 -2.07 -2.75
C LEU A 164 9.15 -2.23 -4.25
N GLY A 165 9.10 -3.47 -4.73
CA GLY A 165 8.78 -3.77 -6.13
C GLY A 165 7.38 -3.30 -6.51
N GLY A 166 6.40 -3.53 -5.63
CA GLY A 166 5.03 -3.07 -5.78
C GLY A 166 4.91 -1.55 -5.84
N LEU A 167 5.61 -0.83 -4.95
CA LEU A 167 5.64 0.63 -4.96
C LEU A 167 6.26 1.18 -6.25
N LEU A 168 7.42 0.65 -6.67
CA LEU A 168 8.05 1.04 -7.92
C LEU A 168 7.12 0.82 -9.11
N ALA A 169 6.47 -0.34 -9.19
CA ALA A 169 5.51 -0.65 -10.24
C ALA A 169 4.33 0.34 -10.26
N CYS A 170 3.73 0.64 -9.11
CA CYS A 170 2.65 1.62 -9.01
C CYS A 170 3.07 3.01 -9.50
N MET A 171 4.25 3.50 -9.12
CA MET A 171 4.74 4.80 -9.59
C MET A 171 4.99 4.81 -11.10
N VAL A 172 5.53 3.73 -11.67
CA VAL A 172 5.74 3.58 -13.12
C VAL A 172 4.40 3.58 -13.85
N ILE A 173 3.41 2.82 -13.37
CA ILE A 173 2.05 2.78 -13.92
C ILE A 173 1.42 4.18 -13.90
N LEU A 174 1.51 4.90 -12.78
CA LEU A 174 0.99 6.27 -12.68
C LEU A 174 1.73 7.23 -13.61
N MET A 175 3.05 7.10 -13.73
CA MET A 175 3.84 7.94 -14.64
C MET A 175 3.36 7.77 -16.08
N PHE A 176 3.23 6.54 -16.56
CA PHE A 176 2.73 6.28 -17.91
C PHE A 176 1.26 6.71 -18.07
N GLY A 177 0.43 6.46 -17.07
CA GLY A 177 -0.96 6.92 -17.06
C GLY A 177 -1.09 8.44 -17.20
N PHE A 178 -0.33 9.22 -16.42
CA PHE A 178 -0.34 10.68 -16.52
C PHE A 178 0.26 11.19 -17.83
N ARG A 179 1.30 10.52 -18.37
CA ARG A 179 1.85 10.87 -19.69
C ARG A 179 0.81 10.63 -20.80
N TRP A 180 0.07 9.53 -20.73
CA TRP A 180 -1.00 9.23 -21.67
C TRP A 180 -2.11 10.27 -21.61
N ILE A 181 -2.63 10.55 -20.40
CA ILE A 181 -3.69 11.54 -20.18
C ILE A 181 -3.26 12.92 -20.71
N ARG A 182 -2.01 13.31 -20.51
CA ARG A 182 -1.49 14.60 -21.00
C ARG A 182 -1.43 14.67 -22.53
N ARG A 183 -1.14 13.56 -23.20
CA ARG A 183 -1.13 13.48 -24.68
C ARG A 183 -2.55 13.42 -25.27
N ALA A 184 -3.51 12.87 -24.54
CA ALA A 184 -4.89 12.71 -25.00
C ALA A 184 -5.76 13.97 -24.76
N ARG A 185 -5.27 14.94 -23.97
CA ARG A 185 -5.92 16.25 -23.83
C ARG A 185 -5.50 17.13 -25.01
N PRO A 186 -6.44 17.62 -25.85
CA PRO A 186 -6.14 18.57 -26.92
C PRO A 186 -5.64 19.91 -26.38
#